data_AF-A0A662M8U2-F1
#
_entry.id   AF-A0A662M8U2-F1
#
_cell.length_a   1.000
_cell.length_b   1.000
_cell.length_c   1.000
_cell.angle_alpha   90.00
_cell.angle_beta   90.00
_cell.angle_gamma   90.00
#
_symmetry.space_group_name_H-M   'P 1'
#
loop_
_entity.id
_entity.type
_entity.pdbx_description
1 polymer ?
#
loop_
_entity_poly.entity_id
_entity_poly.type
_entity_poly.pdbx_seq_one_letter_code
_entity_poly.pdbx_strand_id
1 'polypeptide(L)'
;SELEIEHILDRTLDKLSGGELQRVAIAATLLKNASFFFFDEPSSYLDIRQRLKISQLIKDLGERRQVMVVEHDLAILDFLADNVSLLYGEPGAFGVVAKPMSVKQAINVFLEGYLRVENVRFRDKPVEFFDHPPRTEWRGGELLTYAALEKNFPSFHFRSGAGVIHTGEVVGCVGPNATGKSTFVRMLAGELAPDNGFVTVEAEISYKPQYIRHDFEGSVRDYLIVELKEHFMSGFFKAELEGPMGLKHLYDKEMSRLSGGEQQRVAVARALAQDADLYLLDEPSAYLDANQRMEIAKVIRRVIEKRGRSALIVDHDVYFIDLVSDTLMVFSGEPSVSGTAVGPLDLRDGMNRFLSDVGITFRRDMETRRPRINKLSSRLDEEQRRRGEYYYA
;
A
#
# COMPACT_ATOMS: atom_id res chain seq x y z
N SER A 1 20.00 13.52 10.81
CA SER A 1 19.75 12.42 11.77
C SER A 1 19.12 11.22 11.07
N GLU A 2 19.35 9.99 11.55
CA GLU A 2 18.84 8.74 10.94
C GLU A 2 17.31 8.66 10.86
N LEU A 3 16.61 9.28 11.82
CA LEU A 3 15.15 9.36 11.86
C LEU A 3 14.58 10.65 11.22
N GLU A 4 15.43 11.53 10.69
CA GLU A 4 15.06 12.81 10.06
C GLU A 4 14.09 13.69 10.90
N ILE A 5 14.32 13.75 12.22
CA ILE A 5 13.48 14.49 13.19
C ILE A 5 14.03 15.88 13.57
N GLU A 6 15.14 16.32 12.99
CA GLU A 6 15.80 17.58 13.37
C GLU A 6 14.92 18.81 13.16
N HIS A 7 14.19 18.86 12.04
CA HIS A 7 13.31 19.98 11.68
C HIS A 7 12.01 20.06 12.51
N ILE A 8 11.74 19.07 13.37
CA ILE A 8 10.53 19.00 14.20
C ILE A 8 10.80 19.13 15.70
N LEU A 9 12.06 19.31 16.13
CA LEU A 9 12.41 19.36 17.55
C LEU A 9 11.72 20.51 18.31
N ASP A 10 11.47 21.63 17.62
CA ASP A 10 10.82 22.81 18.20
C ASP A 10 9.28 22.81 18.02
N ARG A 11 8.72 21.76 17.41
CA ARG A 11 7.27 21.64 17.18
C ARG A 11 6.59 20.90 18.33
N THR A 12 5.35 21.29 18.62
CA THR A 12 4.50 20.60 19.58
C THR A 12 3.91 19.33 18.96
N LEU A 13 3.70 18.29 19.77
CA LEU A 13 3.25 16.96 19.30
C LEU A 13 1.91 17.00 18.56
N ASP A 14 0.99 17.87 18.97
CA ASP A 14 -0.33 18.07 18.34
C ASP A 14 -0.24 18.58 16.89
N LYS A 15 0.91 19.16 16.51
CA LYS A 15 1.15 19.69 15.17
C LYS A 15 1.90 18.73 14.26
N LEU A 16 2.33 17.58 14.77
CA LEU A 16 3.09 16.60 14.00
C LEU A 16 2.15 15.71 13.18
N SER A 17 2.56 15.39 11.95
CA SER A 17 1.91 14.36 11.14
C SER A 17 2.08 12.97 11.76
N GLY A 18 1.26 11.99 11.34
CA GLY A 18 1.36 10.61 11.83
C GLY A 18 2.76 10.01 11.67
N GLY A 19 3.41 10.22 10.52
CA GLY A 19 4.79 9.75 10.28
C GLY A 19 5.86 10.50 11.09
N GLU A 20 5.67 11.79 11.39
CA GLU A 20 6.54 12.52 12.31
C GLU A 20 6.39 12.01 13.74
N LEU A 21 5.15 11.83 14.22
CA LEU A 21 4.86 11.26 15.54
C LEU A 21 5.46 9.87 15.70
N GLN A 22 5.32 9.01 14.68
CA GLN A 22 5.87 7.67 14.68
C GLN A 22 7.39 7.68 14.85
N ARG A 23 8.10 8.54 14.11
CA ARG A 23 9.57 8.66 14.20
C ARG A 23 10.01 9.22 15.55
N VAL A 24 9.28 10.17 16.12
CA VAL A 24 9.53 10.68 17.48
C VAL A 24 9.32 9.59 18.53
N ALA A 25 8.24 8.79 18.42
CA ALA A 25 7.96 7.69 19.33
C ALA A 25 9.06 6.62 19.28
N ILE A 26 9.51 6.25 18.08
CA ILE A 26 10.64 5.32 17.88
C ILE A 26 11.93 5.89 18.46
N ALA A 27 12.23 7.17 18.20
CA ALA A 27 13.41 7.84 18.79
C ALA A 27 13.37 7.77 20.33
N ALA A 28 12.23 8.12 20.93
CA ALA A 28 12.04 8.10 22.37
C ALA A 28 12.24 6.69 22.97
N THR A 29 11.80 5.65 22.26
CA THR A 29 12.00 4.25 22.63
C THR A 29 13.47 3.85 22.52
N LEU A 30 14.14 4.17 21.41
CA LEU A 30 15.57 3.83 21.19
C LEU A 30 16.51 4.49 22.21
N LEU A 31 16.13 5.65 22.76
CA LEU A 31 16.89 6.36 23.79
C LEU A 31 16.78 5.72 25.18
N LYS A 32 15.84 4.78 25.40
CA LYS A 32 15.71 4.10 26.69
C LYS A 32 16.83 3.08 26.88
N ASN A 33 17.39 3.02 28.09
CA ASN A 33 18.28 1.93 28.47
C ASN A 33 17.46 0.75 29.03
N ALA A 34 16.96 -0.12 28.15
CA ALA A 34 16.17 -1.30 28.50
C ALA A 34 16.81 -2.60 27.99
N SER A 35 16.62 -3.72 28.67
CA SER A 35 17.08 -5.04 28.19
C SER A 35 16.20 -5.60 27.07
N PHE A 36 14.91 -5.27 27.10
CA PHE A 36 13.90 -5.67 26.13
C PHE A 36 13.20 -4.45 25.53
N PHE A 37 12.99 -4.48 24.23
CA PHE A 37 12.25 -3.46 23.49
C PHE A 37 11.06 -4.10 22.76
N PHE A 38 9.91 -3.42 22.83
CA PHE A 38 8.71 -3.77 22.11
C PHE A 38 8.41 -2.66 21.11
N PHE A 39 8.22 -3.03 19.84
CA PHE A 39 7.76 -2.12 18.79
C PHE A 39 6.44 -2.65 18.25
N ASP A 40 5.38 -1.89 18.44
CA ASP A 40 4.06 -2.21 17.94
C ASP A 40 3.81 -1.39 16.66
N GLU A 41 3.76 -2.07 15.52
CA GLU A 41 3.60 -1.49 14.18
C GLU A 41 4.54 -0.30 13.86
N PRO A 42 5.88 -0.45 13.97
CA PRO A 42 6.81 0.65 13.76
C PRO A 42 6.74 1.24 12.34
N SER A 43 6.29 0.48 11.33
CA SER A 43 6.18 0.93 9.93
C SER A 43 4.97 1.83 9.61
N SER A 44 4.00 1.94 10.52
CA SER A 44 2.73 2.65 10.27
C SER A 44 2.95 4.14 9.94
N TYR A 45 2.20 4.67 8.96
CA TYR A 45 2.26 6.05 8.45
C TYR A 45 3.56 6.47 7.75
N LEU A 46 4.50 5.54 7.56
CA LEU A 46 5.78 5.81 6.93
C LEU A 46 5.78 5.39 5.46
N ASP A 47 6.51 6.12 4.64
CA ASP A 47 6.85 5.66 3.29
C ASP A 47 7.92 4.57 3.32
N ILE A 48 8.13 3.87 2.19
CA ILE A 48 9.05 2.72 2.13
C ILE A 48 10.46 3.07 2.63
N ARG A 49 10.98 4.28 2.33
CA ARG A 49 12.34 4.67 2.67
C ARG A 49 12.46 4.84 4.17
N GLN A 50 11.48 5.48 4.78
CA GLN A 50 11.40 5.65 6.22
C GLN A 50 11.20 4.32 6.95
N ARG A 51 10.32 3.43 6.44
CA ARG A 51 10.12 2.08 6.97
C ARG A 51 11.43 1.32 7.05
N LEU A 52 12.17 1.26 5.94
CA LEU A 52 13.42 0.51 5.84
C LEU A 52 14.52 1.06 6.76
N LYS A 53 14.64 2.39 6.87
CA LYS A 53 15.57 3.02 7.81
C LYS A 53 15.25 2.63 9.24
N ILE A 54 13.98 2.74 9.64
CA ILE A 54 13.52 2.36 10.98
C ILE A 54 13.75 0.87 11.23
N SER A 55 13.44 0.01 10.26
CA SER A 55 13.69 -1.42 10.38
C SER A 55 15.18 -1.73 10.53
N GLN A 56 16.06 -1.01 9.84
CA GLN A 56 17.50 -1.18 10.03
C GLN A 56 17.92 -0.79 11.45
N LEU A 57 17.43 0.32 11.99
CA LEU A 57 17.74 0.74 13.37
C LEU A 57 17.25 -0.28 14.41
N ILE A 58 16.04 -0.80 14.24
CA ILE A 58 15.48 -1.83 15.13
C ILE A 58 16.29 -3.13 15.02
N LYS A 59 16.74 -3.49 13.82
CA LYS A 59 17.59 -4.65 13.59
C LYS A 59 18.97 -4.52 14.24
N ASP A 60 19.61 -3.36 14.11
CA ASP A 60 20.91 -3.06 14.73
C ASP A 60 20.80 -3.09 16.26
N LEU A 61 19.68 -2.63 16.81
CA LEU A 61 19.37 -2.77 18.24
C LEU A 61 19.25 -4.26 18.64
N GLY A 62 18.62 -5.08 17.80
CA GLY A 62 18.46 -6.52 17.97
C GLY A 62 19.77 -7.30 18.03
N GLU A 63 20.87 -6.77 17.50
CA GLU A 63 22.20 -7.39 17.63
C GLU A 63 22.73 -7.38 19.07
N ARG A 64 22.23 -6.45 19.91
CA ARG A 64 22.75 -6.21 21.27
C ARG A 64 21.70 -6.35 22.37
N ARG A 65 20.41 -6.27 22.01
CA ARG A 65 19.26 -6.23 22.93
C ARG A 65 18.17 -7.15 22.43
N GLN A 66 17.25 -7.55 23.30
CA GLN A 66 16.11 -8.35 22.91
C GLN A 66 15.01 -7.45 22.37
N VAL A 67 14.47 -7.79 21.20
CA VAL A 67 13.49 -6.98 20.48
C VAL A 67 12.31 -7.87 20.08
N MET A 68 11.10 -7.40 20.34
CA MET A 68 9.86 -7.97 19.83
C MET A 68 9.15 -6.92 18.98
N VAL A 69 8.77 -7.30 17.76
CA VAL A 69 8.09 -6.40 16.82
C VAL A 69 6.78 -7.04 16.36
N VAL A 70 5.73 -6.23 16.33
CA VAL A 70 4.46 -6.54 15.64
C VAL A 70 4.44 -5.75 14.34
N GLU A 71 4.17 -6.42 13.21
CA GLU A 71 4.14 -5.80 11.89
C GLU A 71 3.04 -6.39 11.02
N HIS A 72 2.47 -5.54 10.17
CA HIS A 72 1.50 -5.92 9.14
C HIS A 72 2.10 -5.88 7.74
N ASP A 73 3.26 -5.25 7.56
CA ASP A 73 3.99 -5.25 6.29
C ASP A 73 4.91 -6.48 6.24
N LEU A 74 4.53 -7.47 5.41
CA LEU A 74 5.25 -8.74 5.30
C LEU A 74 6.65 -8.58 4.69
N ALA A 75 6.88 -7.57 3.85
CA ALA A 75 8.19 -7.31 3.27
C ALA A 75 9.13 -6.75 4.35
N ILE A 76 8.65 -5.81 5.15
CA ILE A 76 9.38 -5.28 6.31
C ILE A 76 9.64 -6.38 7.36
N LEU A 77 8.66 -7.23 7.62
CA LEU A 77 8.81 -8.37 8.54
C LEU A 77 9.91 -9.34 8.07
N ASP A 78 9.99 -9.65 6.77
CA ASP A 78 11.05 -10.50 6.18
C ASP A 78 12.45 -9.89 6.34
N PHE A 79 12.54 -8.56 6.31
CA PHE A 79 13.79 -7.84 6.47
C PHE A 79 14.24 -7.75 7.93
N LEU A 80 13.29 -7.53 8.84
CA LEU A 80 13.53 -7.17 10.23
C LEU A 80 13.74 -8.38 11.15
N ALA A 81 12.88 -9.40 11.04
CA ALA A 81 12.80 -10.46 12.03
C ALA A 81 13.80 -11.60 11.78
N ASP A 82 14.15 -12.32 12.86
CA ASP A 82 14.85 -13.61 12.78
C ASP A 82 13.90 -14.81 12.92
N ASN A 83 12.88 -14.64 13.76
CA ASN A 83 11.80 -15.61 14.00
C ASN A 83 10.46 -14.88 14.05
N VAL A 84 9.40 -15.55 13.62
CA VAL A 84 8.05 -14.99 13.58
C VAL A 84 7.06 -15.97 14.21
N SER A 85 6.14 -15.44 14.99
CA SER A 85 4.93 -16.14 15.43
C SER A 85 3.73 -15.51 14.77
N LEU A 86 2.87 -16.33 14.15
CA LEU A 86 1.62 -15.86 13.56
C LEU A 86 0.53 -15.79 14.62
N LEU A 87 -0.32 -14.76 14.56
CA LEU A 87 -1.54 -14.67 15.35
C LEU A 87 -2.72 -15.02 14.45
N TYR A 88 -3.58 -15.92 14.91
CA TYR A 88 -4.81 -16.31 14.21
C TYR A 88 -5.97 -16.43 15.19
N GLY A 89 -7.20 -16.33 14.70
CA GLY A 89 -8.40 -16.43 15.53
C GLY A 89 -9.56 -15.70 14.89
N GLU A 90 -10.50 -15.29 15.74
CA GLU A 90 -11.69 -14.54 15.33
C GLU A 90 -11.64 -13.13 15.94
N PRO A 91 -11.57 -12.06 15.12
CA PRO A 91 -11.49 -10.69 15.60
C PRO A 91 -12.60 -10.35 16.60
N GLY A 92 -12.22 -9.82 17.77
CA GLY A 92 -13.15 -9.48 18.85
C GLY A 92 -13.65 -10.66 19.70
N ALA A 93 -13.29 -11.90 19.35
CA ALA A 93 -13.64 -13.10 20.11
C ALA A 93 -12.42 -13.75 20.76
N PHE A 94 -11.44 -14.20 19.97
CA PHE A 94 -10.23 -14.84 20.50
C PHE A 94 -9.04 -14.71 19.55
N GLY A 95 -7.83 -14.82 20.09
CA GLY A 95 -6.58 -14.90 19.34
C GLY A 95 -5.66 -15.97 19.91
N VAL A 96 -5.00 -16.71 19.03
CA VAL A 96 -4.04 -17.76 19.35
C VAL A 96 -2.70 -17.41 18.71
N VAL A 97 -1.63 -17.54 19.49
CA VAL A 97 -0.27 -17.35 19.03
C VAL A 97 0.28 -18.70 18.58
N ALA A 98 0.59 -18.83 17.29
CA ALA A 98 1.25 -20.00 16.75
C ALA A 98 2.69 -20.13 17.28
N LYS A 99 3.26 -21.33 17.20
CA LYS A 99 4.64 -21.54 17.61
C LYS A 99 5.60 -20.69 16.75
N PRO A 100 6.69 -20.16 17.33
CA PRO A 100 7.70 -19.45 16.56
C PRO A 100 8.25 -20.33 15.44
N MET A 101 8.44 -19.73 14.27
CA MET A 101 9.03 -20.39 13.11
C MET A 101 9.98 -19.45 12.38
N SER A 102 10.76 -20.00 11.45
CA SER A 102 11.61 -19.18 10.59
C SER A 102 10.76 -18.18 9.79
N VAL A 103 11.31 -17.00 9.52
CA VAL A 103 10.56 -15.92 8.84
C VAL A 103 10.01 -16.37 7.48
N LYS A 104 10.80 -17.12 6.71
CA LYS A 104 10.37 -17.70 5.42
C LYS A 104 9.14 -18.59 5.62
N GLN A 105 9.20 -19.51 6.57
CA GLN A 105 8.09 -20.43 6.84
C GLN A 105 6.84 -19.70 7.32
N ALA A 106 6.99 -18.70 8.20
CA ALA A 106 5.86 -17.91 8.70
C ALA A 106 5.15 -17.18 7.56
N ILE A 107 5.89 -16.49 6.70
CA ILE A 107 5.29 -15.76 5.58
C ILE A 107 4.64 -16.74 4.59
N ASN A 108 5.28 -17.88 4.29
CA ASN A 108 4.71 -18.85 3.35
C ASN A 108 3.41 -19.47 3.92
N VAL A 109 3.38 -19.82 5.21
CA VAL A 109 2.15 -20.27 5.90
C VAL A 109 1.07 -19.18 5.90
N PHE A 110 1.47 -17.93 6.15
CA PHE A 110 0.58 -16.78 6.10
C PHE A 110 -0.05 -16.63 4.72
N LEU A 111 0.72 -16.79 3.64
CA LEU A 111 0.26 -16.72 2.24
C LEU A 111 -0.55 -17.95 1.82
N GLU A 112 -0.24 -19.15 2.32
CA GLU A 112 -1.06 -20.36 2.11
C GLU A 112 -2.43 -20.26 2.80
N GLY A 113 -2.52 -19.55 3.92
CA GLY A 113 -3.74 -19.45 4.73
C GLY A 113 -4.00 -20.65 5.64
N TYR A 114 -3.00 -21.52 5.82
CA TYR A 114 -3.13 -22.80 6.52
C TYR A 114 -1.90 -23.15 7.37
N LEU A 115 -2.10 -23.20 8.68
CA LEU A 115 -1.15 -23.67 9.69
C LEU A 115 -1.23 -25.19 9.79
N ARG A 116 -0.29 -25.88 9.12
CA ARG A 116 -0.26 -27.35 9.05
C ARG A 116 -0.03 -28.03 10.40
N VAL A 117 0.84 -27.48 11.24
CA VAL A 117 1.23 -28.09 12.53
C VAL A 117 0.07 -28.07 13.52
N GLU A 118 -0.66 -26.96 13.55
CA GLU A 118 -1.84 -26.77 14.40
C GLU A 118 -3.14 -27.26 13.73
N ASN A 119 -3.08 -27.67 12.45
CA ASN A 119 -4.21 -28.03 11.62
C ASN A 119 -5.32 -26.96 11.58
N VAL A 120 -4.92 -25.69 11.42
CA VAL A 120 -5.83 -24.54 11.40
C VAL A 120 -5.79 -23.85 10.04
N ARG A 121 -6.95 -23.72 9.40
CA ARG A 121 -7.14 -22.86 8.22
C ARG A 121 -7.75 -21.54 8.67
N PHE A 122 -7.01 -20.44 8.47
CA PHE A 122 -7.47 -19.09 8.80
C PHE A 122 -7.82 -18.26 7.56
N ARG A 123 -7.54 -18.79 6.35
CA ARG A 123 -8.01 -18.23 5.09
C ARG A 123 -8.38 -19.33 4.08
N ASP A 124 -9.47 -19.12 3.36
CA ASP A 124 -10.00 -20.10 2.40
C ASP A 124 -9.13 -20.23 1.16
N LYS A 125 -8.63 -19.11 0.64
CA LYS A 125 -7.85 -19.06 -0.61
C LYS A 125 -6.42 -18.57 -0.34
N PRO A 126 -5.39 -19.20 -0.94
CA PRO A 126 -4.02 -18.72 -0.82
C PRO A 126 -3.85 -17.38 -1.54
N VAL A 127 -2.83 -16.63 -1.15
CA VAL A 127 -2.35 -15.44 -1.86
C VAL A 127 -1.17 -15.89 -2.70
N GLU A 128 -1.32 -15.79 -4.03
CA GLU A 128 -0.34 -16.26 -5.00
C GLU A 128 0.31 -15.06 -5.69
N PHE A 129 1.64 -15.10 -5.79
CA PHE A 129 2.41 -14.15 -6.58
C PHE A 129 2.84 -14.82 -7.89
N PHE A 130 2.92 -14.04 -8.95
CA PHE A 130 3.29 -14.54 -10.28
C PHE A 130 4.61 -13.90 -10.72
N ASP A 131 5.47 -14.67 -11.39
CA ASP A 131 6.77 -14.18 -11.87
C ASP A 131 6.62 -13.08 -12.95
N HIS A 132 5.46 -13.03 -13.59
CA HIS A 132 5.07 -12.02 -14.54
C HIS A 132 3.61 -11.67 -14.23
N PRO A 133 3.19 -10.40 -14.21
CA PRO A 133 1.85 -10.11 -14.67
C PRO A 133 1.81 -10.57 -16.15
N PRO A 134 1.00 -11.56 -16.54
CA PRO A 134 0.69 -11.73 -17.95
C PRO A 134 -0.25 -10.56 -18.30
N ARG A 135 0.07 -9.65 -19.22
CA ARG A 135 -0.22 -9.82 -20.65
C ARG A 135 0.33 -8.61 -21.43
N THR A 136 1.32 -8.85 -22.27
CA THR A 136 1.82 -7.89 -23.26
C THR A 136 0.92 -7.79 -24.50
N GLU A 137 -0.13 -8.62 -24.63
CA GLU A 137 -0.80 -8.82 -25.92
C GLU A 137 -2.02 -7.93 -26.17
N TRP A 138 -2.54 -7.21 -25.17
CA TRP A 138 -3.65 -6.30 -25.40
C TRP A 138 -3.62 -5.10 -24.44
N ARG A 139 -2.96 -4.00 -24.86
CA ARG A 139 -3.27 -2.68 -24.30
C ARG A 139 -4.54 -2.20 -25.01
N GLY A 140 -5.57 -1.89 -24.23
CA GLY A 140 -6.76 -1.25 -24.77
C GLY A 140 -6.45 0.14 -25.35
N GLY A 141 -7.48 0.83 -25.84
CA GLY A 141 -7.32 2.21 -26.31
C GLY A 141 -6.80 3.15 -25.21
N GLU A 142 -6.39 4.34 -25.60
CA GLU A 142 -6.04 5.40 -24.65
C GLU A 142 -7.31 5.82 -23.90
N LEU A 143 -7.34 5.63 -22.59
CA LEU A 143 -8.48 5.98 -21.74
C LEU A 143 -8.36 7.42 -21.22
N LEU A 144 -7.15 7.77 -20.79
CA LEU A 144 -6.83 9.09 -20.26
C LEU A 144 -5.44 9.47 -20.75
N THR A 145 -5.32 10.68 -21.28
CA THR A 145 -4.04 11.27 -21.65
C THR A 145 -3.82 12.55 -20.84
N TYR A 146 -2.58 12.79 -20.45
CA TYR A 146 -2.21 14.03 -19.78
C TYR A 146 -0.93 14.58 -20.38
N ALA A 147 -0.91 15.90 -20.61
CA ALA A 147 0.30 16.62 -20.97
C ALA A 147 1.27 16.69 -19.78
N ALA A 148 2.44 17.27 -19.96
CA ALA A 148 3.33 17.57 -18.82
C ALA A 148 2.58 18.47 -17.82
N LEU A 149 2.30 17.96 -16.62
CA LEU A 149 1.54 18.68 -15.61
C LEU A 149 2.51 19.39 -14.66
N GLU A 150 2.17 20.62 -14.28
CA GLU A 150 2.84 21.32 -13.18
C GLU A 150 1.83 21.84 -12.16
N LYS A 151 2.19 21.76 -10.88
CA LYS A 151 1.41 22.38 -9.80
C LYS A 151 2.33 23.01 -8.78
N ASN A 152 2.08 24.28 -8.47
CA ASN A 152 2.87 25.09 -7.56
C ASN A 152 2.00 25.49 -6.38
N PHE A 153 2.48 25.16 -5.18
CA PHE A 153 2.00 25.65 -3.91
C PHE A 153 3.09 26.56 -3.30
N PRO A 154 2.76 27.40 -2.30
CA PRO A 154 3.74 28.31 -1.71
C PRO A 154 5.04 27.66 -1.22
N SER A 155 4.97 26.41 -0.76
CA SER A 155 6.13 25.68 -0.22
C SER A 155 6.50 24.44 -1.03
N PHE A 156 5.74 24.07 -2.07
CA PHE A 156 5.90 22.79 -2.75
C PHE A 156 5.64 22.91 -4.26
N HIS A 157 6.52 22.33 -5.07
CA HIS A 157 6.41 22.32 -6.53
C HIS A 157 6.34 20.89 -7.06
N PHE A 158 5.31 20.56 -7.84
CA PHE A 158 5.13 19.27 -8.48
C PHE A 158 5.24 19.39 -10.00
N ARG A 159 5.91 18.42 -10.64
CA ARG A 159 5.98 18.29 -12.10
C ARG A 159 5.81 16.83 -12.53
N SER A 160 5.18 16.59 -13.66
CA SER A 160 5.17 15.28 -14.33
C SER A 160 5.54 15.43 -15.79
N GLY A 161 6.04 14.34 -16.38
CA GLY A 161 6.02 14.19 -17.84
C GLY A 161 4.59 14.07 -18.37
N ALA A 162 4.45 14.02 -19.70
CA ALA A 162 3.22 13.57 -20.33
C ALA A 162 3.09 12.05 -20.20
N GLY A 163 1.86 11.54 -20.18
CA GLY A 163 1.61 10.10 -20.07
C GLY A 163 0.21 9.72 -20.50
N VAL A 164 0.01 8.40 -20.60
CA VAL A 164 -1.22 7.77 -21.07
C VAL A 164 -1.56 6.62 -20.14
N ILE A 165 -2.84 6.51 -19.78
CA ILE A 165 -3.42 5.36 -19.09
C ILE A 165 -4.32 4.65 -20.11
N HIS A 166 -4.10 3.36 -20.32
CA HIS A 166 -4.85 2.55 -21.28
C HIS A 166 -6.05 1.88 -20.62
N THR A 167 -7.08 1.55 -21.41
CA THR A 167 -8.20 0.73 -20.96
C THR A 167 -7.71 -0.66 -20.53
N GLY A 168 -8.16 -1.13 -19.35
CA GLY A 168 -7.79 -2.43 -18.80
C GLY A 168 -6.48 -2.43 -17.99
N GLU A 169 -5.81 -1.28 -17.89
CA GLU A 169 -4.51 -1.14 -17.21
C GLU A 169 -4.68 -0.79 -15.72
N VAL A 170 -3.91 -1.45 -14.86
CA VAL A 170 -3.71 -1.01 -13.47
C VAL A 170 -2.35 -0.35 -13.33
N VAL A 171 -2.35 0.95 -13.06
CA VAL A 171 -1.16 1.76 -12.83
C VAL A 171 -0.90 1.89 -11.33
N GLY A 172 0.19 1.31 -10.83
CA GLY A 172 0.64 1.52 -9.45
C GLY A 172 1.42 2.82 -9.31
N CYS A 173 1.26 3.55 -8.21
CA CYS A 173 1.97 4.79 -7.92
C CYS A 173 2.77 4.65 -6.64
N VAL A 174 4.10 4.75 -6.75
CA VAL A 174 5.03 4.59 -5.63
C VAL A 174 5.96 5.79 -5.50
N GLY A 175 6.42 6.06 -4.28
CA GLY A 175 7.39 7.11 -4.01
C GLY A 175 7.29 7.63 -2.57
N PRO A 176 8.26 8.45 -2.11
CA PRO A 176 8.27 9.00 -0.76
C PRO A 176 7.03 9.84 -0.43
N ASN A 177 6.75 10.04 0.85
CA ASN A 177 5.69 10.94 1.29
C ASN A 177 5.98 12.39 0.87
N ALA A 178 4.92 13.18 0.69
CA ALA A 178 5.00 14.59 0.30
C ALA A 178 5.78 14.87 -1.00
N THR A 179 5.74 13.94 -1.96
CA THR A 179 6.30 14.08 -3.33
C THR A 179 5.26 14.38 -4.40
N GLY A 180 4.00 14.61 -4.01
CA GLY A 180 2.92 15.00 -4.92
C GLY A 180 2.07 13.85 -5.49
N LYS A 181 2.14 12.63 -4.93
CA LYS A 181 1.28 11.50 -5.33
C LYS A 181 -0.22 11.86 -5.29
N SER A 182 -0.73 12.23 -4.13
CA SER A 182 -2.14 12.65 -3.99
C SER A 182 -2.45 13.92 -4.78
N THR A 183 -1.49 14.84 -4.95
CA THR A 183 -1.65 16.01 -5.83
C THR A 183 -1.91 15.59 -7.27
N PHE A 184 -1.12 14.64 -7.78
CA PHE A 184 -1.28 14.08 -9.12
C PHE A 184 -2.63 13.39 -9.28
N VAL A 185 -3.00 12.52 -8.33
CA VAL A 185 -4.31 11.83 -8.38
C VAL A 185 -5.48 12.81 -8.37
N ARG A 186 -5.42 13.87 -7.56
CA ARG A 186 -6.46 14.91 -7.52
C ARG A 186 -6.54 15.73 -8.81
N MET A 187 -5.41 15.93 -9.51
CA MET A 187 -5.42 16.53 -10.84
C MET A 187 -6.09 15.62 -11.87
N LEU A 188 -5.81 14.32 -11.83
CA LEU A 188 -6.49 13.35 -12.70
C LEU A 188 -7.98 13.22 -12.38
N ALA A 189 -8.37 13.30 -11.10
CA ALA A 189 -9.75 13.30 -10.66
C ALA A 189 -10.53 14.58 -11.02
N GLY A 190 -9.85 15.63 -11.50
CA GLY A 190 -10.45 16.94 -11.76
C GLY A 190 -10.77 17.75 -10.48
N GLU A 191 -10.38 17.29 -9.29
CA GLU A 191 -10.54 18.01 -8.02
C GLU A 191 -9.52 19.15 -7.85
N LEU A 192 -8.47 19.15 -8.65
CA LEU A 192 -7.41 20.16 -8.61
C LEU A 192 -6.97 20.52 -10.04
N ALA A 193 -7.08 21.79 -10.42
CA ALA A 193 -6.56 22.23 -11.71
C ALA A 193 -5.02 22.30 -11.69
N PRO A 194 -4.31 21.81 -12.73
CA PRO A 194 -2.89 22.07 -12.90
C PRO A 194 -2.64 23.56 -13.20
N ASP A 195 -1.45 24.05 -12.88
CA ASP A 195 -1.03 25.41 -13.28
C ASP A 195 -0.49 25.44 -14.71
N ASN A 196 0.07 24.31 -15.17
CA ASN A 196 0.53 24.11 -16.54
C ASN A 196 0.22 22.67 -16.99
N GLY A 197 -0.04 22.50 -18.30
CA GLY A 197 -0.53 21.25 -18.87
C GLY A 197 -2.04 21.09 -18.73
N PHE A 198 -2.56 19.99 -19.27
CA PHE A 198 -3.97 19.62 -19.20
C PHE A 198 -4.11 18.10 -19.12
N VAL A 199 -5.23 17.67 -18.56
CA VAL A 199 -5.66 16.27 -18.54
C VAL A 199 -6.86 16.18 -19.46
N THR A 200 -6.78 15.31 -20.47
CA THR A 200 -7.92 15.00 -21.33
C THR A 200 -8.61 13.78 -20.74
N VAL A 201 -9.75 14.02 -20.10
CA VAL A 201 -10.58 12.99 -19.48
C VAL A 201 -11.79 12.75 -20.35
N GLU A 202 -11.81 11.62 -21.05
CA GLU A 202 -12.98 11.09 -21.77
C GLU A 202 -13.57 9.89 -21.03
N ALA A 203 -13.52 9.91 -19.69
CA ALA A 203 -13.74 8.76 -18.83
C ALA A 203 -14.52 9.17 -17.57
N GLU A 204 -15.47 8.34 -17.14
CA GLU A 204 -16.07 8.48 -15.81
C GLU A 204 -15.06 8.03 -14.74
N ILE A 205 -14.85 8.88 -13.73
CA ILE A 205 -13.85 8.63 -12.68
C ILE A 205 -14.55 8.35 -11.35
N SER A 206 -14.15 7.25 -10.70
CA SER A 206 -14.47 6.98 -9.29
C SER A 206 -13.21 7.16 -8.44
N TYR A 207 -13.27 8.02 -7.43
CA TYR A 207 -12.12 8.35 -6.59
C TYR A 207 -12.34 7.95 -5.12
N LYS A 208 -11.39 7.19 -4.56
CA LYS A 208 -11.19 7.00 -3.12
C LYS A 208 -10.02 7.88 -2.66
N PRO A 209 -10.25 8.94 -1.86
CA PRO A 209 -9.18 9.78 -1.34
C PRO A 209 -8.41 9.11 -0.18
N GLN A 210 -7.18 9.57 0.07
CA GLN A 210 -6.33 9.07 1.15
C GLN A 210 -7.03 9.22 2.51
N TYR A 211 -7.47 10.43 2.82
CA TYR A 211 -8.22 10.75 4.03
C TYR A 211 -9.71 10.67 3.77
N ILE A 212 -10.33 9.67 4.39
CA ILE A 212 -11.76 9.46 4.30
C ILE A 212 -12.43 10.33 5.36
N ARG A 213 -13.16 11.37 4.95
CA ARG A 213 -14.05 12.13 5.84
C ARG A 213 -15.46 11.61 5.66
N HIS A 214 -16.04 11.11 6.75
CA HIS A 214 -17.44 10.70 6.76
C HIS A 214 -18.19 11.60 7.73
N ASP A 215 -18.70 12.72 7.21
CA ASP A 215 -19.65 13.58 7.92
C ASP A 215 -21.09 13.03 7.80
N PHE A 216 -21.22 11.73 7.48
CA PHE A 216 -22.51 11.07 7.32
C PHE A 216 -23.02 10.59 8.67
N GLU A 217 -24.16 11.13 9.09
CA GLU A 217 -24.90 10.65 10.26
C GLU A 217 -25.78 9.47 9.87
N GLY A 218 -25.47 8.29 10.40
CA GLY A 218 -26.27 7.08 10.21
C GLY A 218 -25.43 5.81 10.04
N SER A 219 -26.13 4.72 9.68
CA SER A 219 -25.50 3.41 9.55
C SER A 219 -24.70 3.27 8.25
N VAL A 220 -23.77 2.30 8.22
CA VAL A 220 -23.04 1.95 7.00
C VAL A 220 -23.98 1.57 5.87
N ARG A 221 -25.08 0.87 6.19
CA ARG A 221 -26.09 0.50 5.19
C ARG A 221 -26.71 1.75 4.57
N ASP A 222 -27.12 2.72 5.39
CA ASP A 222 -27.74 3.95 4.90
C ASP A 222 -26.76 4.74 4.04
N TYR A 223 -25.51 4.86 4.48
CA TYR A 223 -24.43 5.48 3.70
C TYR A 223 -24.27 4.83 2.32
N LEU A 224 -24.16 3.49 2.26
CA LEU A 224 -24.00 2.77 1.00
C LEU A 224 -25.24 2.86 0.11
N ILE A 225 -26.46 2.87 0.68
CA ILE A 225 -27.69 3.07 -0.10
C ILE A 225 -27.70 4.47 -0.73
N VAL A 226 -27.33 5.50 0.02
CA VAL A 226 -27.30 6.89 -0.47
C VAL A 226 -26.24 7.07 -1.55
N GLU A 227 -25.03 6.57 -1.31
CA GLU A 227 -23.88 6.75 -2.21
C GLU A 227 -23.96 5.89 -3.47
N LEU A 228 -24.49 4.66 -3.36
CA LEU A 228 -24.47 3.68 -4.45
C LEU A 228 -25.82 3.49 -5.12
N LYS A 229 -26.92 3.94 -4.51
CA LYS A 229 -28.28 3.83 -5.07
C LYS A 229 -28.57 2.39 -5.56
N GLU A 230 -28.94 2.23 -6.83
CA GLU A 230 -29.18 0.93 -7.46
C GLU A 230 -27.97 -0.02 -7.44
N HIS A 231 -26.74 0.50 -7.42
CA HIS A 231 -25.54 -0.33 -7.42
C HIS A 231 -25.38 -1.13 -6.12
N PHE A 232 -25.91 -0.65 -4.98
CA PHE A 232 -25.88 -1.38 -3.71
C PHE A 232 -26.63 -2.73 -3.77
N MET A 233 -27.71 -2.76 -4.55
CA MET A 233 -28.54 -3.95 -4.75
C MET A 233 -28.12 -4.80 -5.94
N SER A 234 -27.08 -4.39 -6.67
CA SER A 234 -26.60 -5.13 -7.83
C SER A 234 -26.02 -6.49 -7.43
N GLY A 235 -26.24 -7.49 -8.29
CA GLY A 235 -25.62 -8.81 -8.12
C GLY A 235 -24.09 -8.73 -8.09
N PHE A 236 -23.52 -7.77 -8.83
CA PHE A 236 -22.08 -7.47 -8.79
C PHE A 236 -21.62 -7.06 -7.40
N PHE A 237 -22.29 -6.09 -6.76
CA PHE A 237 -21.89 -5.62 -5.44
C PHE A 237 -21.94 -6.74 -4.41
N LYS A 238 -23.01 -7.55 -4.43
CA LYS A 238 -23.16 -8.71 -3.53
C LYS A 238 -22.10 -9.78 -3.75
N ALA A 239 -21.78 -10.12 -4.99
CA ALA A 239 -20.86 -11.20 -5.32
C ALA A 239 -19.37 -10.81 -5.20
N GLU A 240 -19.00 -9.60 -5.65
CA GLU A 240 -17.60 -9.21 -5.80
C GLU A 240 -17.08 -8.32 -4.67
N LEU A 241 -17.96 -7.59 -3.96
CA LEU A 241 -17.56 -6.60 -2.95
C LEU A 241 -18.03 -6.97 -1.53
N GLU A 242 -19.33 -7.21 -1.31
CA GLU A 242 -19.91 -7.40 0.02
C GLU A 242 -19.26 -8.55 0.80
N GLY A 243 -19.16 -9.72 0.19
CA GLY A 243 -18.57 -10.91 0.80
C GLY A 243 -17.06 -10.78 1.01
N PRO A 244 -16.26 -10.59 -0.06
CA PRO A 244 -14.80 -10.51 0.04
C PRO A 244 -14.29 -9.39 0.96
N MET A 245 -14.99 -8.26 1.02
CA MET A 245 -14.64 -7.15 1.91
C MET A 245 -15.30 -7.24 3.27
N GLY A 246 -16.07 -8.29 3.57
CA GLY A 246 -16.77 -8.48 4.84
C GLY A 246 -17.57 -7.25 5.25
N LEU A 247 -18.46 -6.76 4.39
CA LEU A 247 -19.25 -5.55 4.65
C LEU A 247 -20.54 -5.84 5.40
N LYS A 248 -21.04 -7.07 5.28
CA LYS A 248 -22.36 -7.45 5.78
C LYS A 248 -22.52 -7.25 7.30
N HIS A 249 -21.47 -7.53 8.08
CA HIS A 249 -21.49 -7.31 9.53
C HIS A 249 -21.25 -5.86 9.95
N LEU A 250 -20.94 -4.97 9.00
CA LEU A 250 -20.76 -3.54 9.24
C LEU A 250 -22.04 -2.75 9.02
N TYR A 251 -23.02 -3.30 8.30
CA TYR A 251 -24.23 -2.59 7.87
C TYR A 251 -25.00 -1.88 8.96
N ASP A 252 -25.12 -2.51 10.13
CA ASP A 252 -25.90 -1.96 11.23
C ASP A 252 -25.01 -1.16 12.21
N LYS A 253 -23.72 -1.00 11.91
CA LYS A 253 -22.83 -0.10 12.66
C LYS A 253 -23.01 1.34 12.19
N GLU A 254 -22.87 2.28 13.12
CA GLU A 254 -22.79 3.70 12.82
C GLU A 254 -21.47 4.02 12.12
N MET A 255 -21.50 4.90 11.09
CA MET A 255 -20.30 5.34 10.37
C MET A 255 -19.23 5.91 11.31
N SER A 256 -19.65 6.65 12.35
CA SER A 256 -18.78 7.24 13.38
C SER A 256 -18.10 6.23 14.31
N ARG A 257 -18.58 4.98 14.35
CA ARG A 257 -18.07 3.92 15.24
C ARG A 257 -17.17 2.91 14.53
N LEU A 258 -16.99 3.05 13.23
CA LEU A 258 -16.12 2.16 12.46
C LEU A 258 -14.65 2.35 12.84
N SER A 259 -13.90 1.25 12.94
CA SER A 259 -12.44 1.32 13.02
C SER A 259 -11.84 1.83 11.70
N GLY A 260 -10.58 2.28 11.71
CA GLY A 260 -9.91 2.75 10.49
C GLY A 260 -9.93 1.72 9.35
N GLY A 261 -9.66 0.45 9.65
CA GLY A 261 -9.74 -0.63 8.65
C GLY A 261 -11.17 -0.95 8.19
N GLU A 262 -12.19 -0.78 9.04
CA GLU A 262 -13.59 -0.90 8.63
C GLU A 262 -14.00 0.25 7.70
N GLN A 263 -13.65 1.49 8.04
CA GLN A 263 -13.88 2.67 7.20
C GLN A 263 -13.20 2.51 5.84
N GLN A 264 -11.96 2.03 5.84
CA GLN A 264 -11.19 1.79 4.62
C GLN A 264 -11.89 0.78 3.71
N ARG A 265 -12.35 -0.36 4.25
CA ARG A 265 -13.08 -1.37 3.47
C ARG A 265 -14.38 -0.81 2.87
N VAL A 266 -15.14 -0.02 3.64
CA VAL A 266 -16.36 0.64 3.17
C VAL A 266 -16.05 1.64 2.05
N ALA A 267 -14.99 2.46 2.18
CA ALA A 267 -14.62 3.45 1.18
C ALA A 267 -14.13 2.82 -0.13
N VAL A 268 -13.29 1.78 -0.06
CA VAL A 268 -12.84 1.05 -1.27
C VAL A 268 -14.03 0.34 -1.93
N ALA A 269 -14.93 -0.28 -1.16
CA ALA A 269 -16.16 -0.88 -1.70
C ALA A 269 -17.04 0.15 -2.41
N ARG A 270 -17.24 1.32 -1.80
CA ARG A 270 -18.01 2.42 -2.39
C ARG A 270 -17.39 2.84 -3.73
N ALA A 271 -16.08 3.06 -3.77
CA ALA A 271 -15.40 3.46 -4.99
C ALA A 271 -15.53 2.41 -6.10
N LEU A 272 -15.27 1.13 -5.81
CA LEU A 272 -15.33 0.03 -6.79
C LEU A 272 -16.76 -0.30 -7.25
N ALA A 273 -17.78 0.06 -6.46
CA ALA A 273 -19.17 -0.22 -6.80
C ALA A 273 -19.71 0.71 -7.90
N GLN A 274 -19.23 1.96 -7.94
CA GLN A 274 -19.62 2.95 -8.94
C GLN A 274 -19.30 2.45 -10.36
N ASP A 275 -20.15 2.77 -11.33
CA ASP A 275 -19.80 2.60 -12.74
C ASP A 275 -18.83 3.73 -13.10
N ALA A 276 -17.62 3.35 -13.48
CA ALA A 276 -16.54 4.26 -13.81
C ALA A 276 -15.61 3.55 -14.79
N ASP A 277 -15.00 4.33 -15.69
CA ASP A 277 -13.99 3.83 -16.61
C ASP A 277 -12.61 3.78 -15.94
N LEU A 278 -12.33 4.71 -15.02
CA LEU A 278 -11.09 4.81 -14.26
C LEU A 278 -11.35 4.90 -12.75
N TYR A 279 -10.76 3.97 -12.00
CA TYR A 279 -10.78 3.99 -10.54
C TYR A 279 -9.48 4.56 -9.98
N LEU A 280 -9.57 5.66 -9.24
CA LEU A 280 -8.44 6.28 -8.55
C LEU A 280 -8.51 5.87 -7.08
N LEU A 281 -7.51 5.13 -6.58
CA LEU A 281 -7.49 4.63 -5.21
C LEU A 281 -6.23 5.12 -4.49
N ASP A 282 -6.39 6.07 -3.57
CA ASP A 282 -5.28 6.64 -2.82
C ASP A 282 -5.13 5.95 -1.45
N GLU A 283 -4.03 5.21 -1.29
CA GLU A 283 -3.68 4.35 -0.16
C GLU A 283 -4.83 3.40 0.26
N PRO A 284 -5.26 2.48 -0.64
CA PRO A 284 -6.31 1.52 -0.34
C PRO A 284 -5.91 0.53 0.77
N SER A 285 -4.61 0.29 1.01
CA SER A 285 -4.12 -0.63 2.03
C SER A 285 -4.02 -0.06 3.45
N ALA A 286 -4.19 1.26 3.61
CA ALA A 286 -4.00 1.94 4.89
C ALA A 286 -4.93 1.39 5.99
N TYR A 287 -4.41 1.31 7.23
CA TYR A 287 -5.13 0.80 8.41
C TYR A 287 -5.57 -0.67 8.34
N LEU A 288 -5.30 -1.37 7.24
CA LEU A 288 -5.63 -2.77 7.09
C LEU A 288 -4.52 -3.65 7.66
N ASP A 289 -4.93 -4.74 8.29
CA ASP A 289 -4.01 -5.82 8.66
C ASP A 289 -3.46 -6.53 7.40
N ALA A 290 -2.39 -7.31 7.59
CA ALA A 290 -1.71 -8.02 6.51
C ALA A 290 -2.65 -8.87 5.64
N ASN A 291 -3.69 -9.48 6.22
CA ASN A 291 -4.61 -10.36 5.50
C ASN A 291 -5.61 -9.53 4.68
N GLN A 292 -6.18 -8.51 5.31
CA GLN A 292 -7.10 -7.58 4.67
C GLN A 292 -6.48 -6.84 3.49
N ARG A 293 -5.20 -6.46 3.58
CA ARG A 293 -4.45 -5.86 2.44
C ARG A 293 -4.43 -6.79 1.24
N MET A 294 -4.08 -8.05 1.43
CA MET A 294 -3.98 -9.02 0.34
C MET A 294 -5.37 -9.33 -0.26
N GLU A 295 -6.41 -9.41 0.56
CA GLU A 295 -7.77 -9.62 0.06
C GLU A 295 -8.30 -8.39 -0.69
N ILE A 296 -8.05 -7.18 -0.22
CA ILE A 296 -8.41 -5.96 -0.96
C ILE A 296 -7.66 -5.87 -2.30
N ALA A 297 -6.35 -6.17 -2.33
CA ALA A 297 -5.58 -6.21 -3.57
C ALA A 297 -6.22 -7.15 -4.60
N LYS A 298 -6.57 -8.38 -4.18
CA LYS A 298 -7.26 -9.36 -5.01
C LYS A 298 -8.63 -8.89 -5.49
N VAL A 299 -9.40 -8.22 -4.63
CA VAL A 299 -10.73 -7.71 -4.99
C VAL A 299 -10.59 -6.60 -6.03
N ILE A 300 -9.70 -5.63 -5.81
CA ILE A 300 -9.44 -4.55 -6.78
C ILE A 300 -9.06 -5.17 -8.12
N ARG A 301 -8.04 -6.03 -8.15
CA ARG A 301 -7.58 -6.67 -9.40
C ARG A 301 -8.70 -7.39 -10.12
N ARG A 302 -9.47 -8.22 -9.41
CA ARG A 302 -10.60 -8.97 -9.97
C ARG A 302 -11.68 -8.05 -10.54
N VAL A 303 -12.02 -6.97 -9.83
CA VAL A 303 -13.06 -6.03 -10.25
C VAL A 303 -12.66 -5.32 -11.54
N ILE A 304 -11.43 -4.82 -11.61
CA ILE A 304 -10.88 -4.16 -12.79
C ILE A 304 -10.89 -5.10 -14.00
N GLU A 305 -10.40 -6.33 -13.82
CA GLU A 305 -10.38 -7.34 -14.89
C GLU A 305 -11.78 -7.74 -15.35
N LYS A 306 -12.71 -8.02 -14.43
CA LYS A 306 -14.07 -8.45 -14.77
C LYS A 306 -14.86 -7.38 -15.49
N ARG A 307 -14.65 -6.11 -15.13
CA ARG A 307 -15.36 -4.98 -15.75
C ARG A 307 -14.63 -4.42 -16.99
N GLY A 308 -13.39 -4.86 -17.26
CA GLY A 308 -12.58 -4.31 -18.34
C GLY A 308 -12.30 -2.81 -18.18
N ARG A 309 -12.13 -2.36 -16.93
CA ARG A 309 -11.86 -0.95 -16.58
C ARG A 309 -10.39 -0.73 -16.27
N SER A 310 -10.01 0.48 -15.92
CA SER A 310 -8.64 0.80 -15.50
C SER A 310 -8.60 1.29 -14.07
N ALA A 311 -7.44 1.21 -13.44
CA ALA A 311 -7.23 1.79 -12.12
C ALA A 311 -5.87 2.46 -12.00
N LEU A 312 -5.81 3.50 -11.17
CA LEU A 312 -4.56 4.06 -10.68
C LEU A 312 -4.55 3.98 -9.16
N ILE A 313 -3.52 3.35 -8.60
CA ILE A 313 -3.47 2.96 -7.20
C ILE A 313 -2.21 3.52 -6.57
N VAL A 314 -2.36 4.39 -5.57
CA VAL A 314 -1.24 4.87 -4.76
C VAL A 314 -1.11 3.99 -3.54
N ASP A 315 0.05 3.37 -3.33
CA ASP A 315 0.32 2.60 -2.12
C ASP A 315 1.82 2.57 -1.80
N HIS A 316 2.16 2.15 -0.57
CA HIS A 316 3.54 2.00 -0.10
C HIS A 316 3.92 0.53 0.13
N ASP A 317 2.94 -0.38 0.16
CA ASP A 317 3.16 -1.80 0.38
C ASP A 317 3.59 -2.46 -0.94
N VAL A 318 4.83 -2.98 -0.97
CA VAL A 318 5.44 -3.56 -2.17
C VAL A 318 4.68 -4.81 -2.63
N TYR A 319 4.13 -5.60 -1.71
CA TYR A 319 3.34 -6.79 -2.07
C TYR A 319 2.00 -6.37 -2.66
N PHE A 320 1.38 -5.35 -2.08
CA PHE A 320 0.15 -4.79 -2.62
C PHE A 320 0.35 -4.31 -4.06
N ILE A 321 1.39 -3.53 -4.32
CA ILE A 321 1.72 -3.01 -5.66
C ILE A 321 2.04 -4.15 -6.64
N ASP A 322 2.84 -5.15 -6.24
CA ASP A 322 3.18 -6.32 -7.08
C ASP A 322 1.93 -7.15 -7.45
N LEU A 323 0.94 -7.23 -6.54
CA LEU A 323 -0.28 -8.01 -6.78
C LEU A 323 -1.28 -7.30 -7.70
N VAL A 324 -1.33 -5.96 -7.68
CA VAL A 324 -2.37 -5.21 -8.40
C VAL A 324 -1.91 -4.63 -9.73
N SER A 325 -0.64 -4.25 -9.86
CA SER A 325 -0.20 -3.32 -10.92
C SER A 325 0.34 -4.02 -12.16
N ASP A 326 0.06 -3.46 -13.34
CA ASP A 326 0.66 -3.84 -14.63
C ASP A 326 1.81 -2.90 -15.01
N THR A 327 1.64 -1.61 -14.71
CA THR A 327 2.62 -0.54 -14.92
C THR A 327 2.79 0.29 -13.66
N LEU A 328 3.80 1.16 -13.64
CA LEU A 328 4.17 1.92 -12.46
C LEU A 328 4.51 3.37 -12.78
N MET A 329 3.94 4.29 -12.01
CA MET A 329 4.40 5.66 -11.89
C MET A 329 5.30 5.82 -10.67
N VAL A 330 6.50 6.35 -10.89
CA VAL A 330 7.51 6.55 -9.85
C VAL A 330 7.60 8.03 -9.51
N PHE A 331 7.35 8.34 -8.25
CA PHE A 331 7.47 9.67 -7.68
C PHE A 331 8.79 9.82 -6.93
N SER A 332 9.50 10.91 -7.20
CA SER A 332 10.79 11.23 -6.60
C SER A 332 10.90 12.73 -6.34
N GLY A 333 11.84 13.15 -5.48
CA GLY A 333 12.05 14.55 -5.16
C GLY A 333 12.38 14.77 -3.69
N GLU A 334 12.34 16.02 -3.26
CA GLU A 334 12.56 16.41 -1.88
C GLU A 334 11.20 16.58 -1.17
N PRO A 335 10.88 15.75 -0.14
CA PRO A 335 9.60 15.80 0.55
C PRO A 335 9.22 17.20 1.00
N SER A 336 7.99 17.61 0.71
CA SER A 336 7.43 18.93 1.03
C SER A 336 8.09 20.13 0.33
N VAL A 337 9.08 19.92 -0.54
CA VAL A 337 9.76 20.98 -1.32
C VAL A 337 9.52 20.81 -2.81
N SER A 338 9.83 19.64 -3.37
CA SER A 338 9.66 19.36 -4.79
C SER A 338 9.33 17.90 -5.08
N GLY A 339 8.49 17.67 -6.08
CA GLY A 339 8.06 16.35 -6.51
C GLY A 339 8.09 16.22 -8.03
N THR A 340 8.56 15.08 -8.50
CA THR A 340 8.54 14.71 -9.92
C THR A 340 7.94 13.33 -10.10
N ALA A 341 7.13 13.16 -11.14
CA ALA A 341 6.55 11.87 -11.51
C ALA A 341 7.03 11.41 -12.88
N VAL A 342 7.40 10.13 -12.97
CA VAL A 342 7.84 9.47 -14.21
C VAL A 342 7.01 8.20 -14.42
N GLY A 343 6.44 8.05 -15.61
CA GLY A 343 5.66 6.88 -16.03
C GLY A 343 4.33 7.27 -16.69
N PRO A 344 3.41 6.29 -16.89
CA PRO A 344 3.53 4.90 -16.47
C PRO A 344 4.66 4.15 -17.19
N LEU A 345 5.50 3.43 -16.45
CA LEU A 345 6.56 2.54 -16.94
C LEU A 345 6.11 1.09 -16.82
N ASP A 346 6.68 0.17 -17.60
CA ASP A 346 6.48 -1.26 -17.33
C ASP A 346 6.90 -1.59 -15.88
N LEU A 347 6.16 -2.48 -15.22
CA LEU A 347 6.31 -2.72 -13.77
C LEU A 347 7.77 -2.98 -13.36
N ARG A 348 8.50 -3.79 -14.12
CA ARG A 348 9.92 -4.10 -13.85
C ARG A 348 10.79 -2.84 -13.85
N ASP A 349 10.63 -1.99 -14.85
CA ASP A 349 11.46 -0.79 -15.03
C ASP A 349 11.11 0.27 -14.00
N GLY A 350 9.82 0.45 -13.73
CA GLY A 350 9.35 1.33 -12.65
C GLY A 350 9.85 0.89 -11.28
N MET A 351 9.75 -0.41 -10.97
CA MET A 351 10.26 -0.93 -9.71
C MET A 351 11.79 -0.87 -9.62
N ASN A 352 12.53 -1.13 -10.70
CA ASN A 352 13.98 -0.95 -10.72
C ASN A 352 14.38 0.49 -10.40
N ARG A 353 13.70 1.47 -11.02
CA ARG A 353 13.92 2.89 -10.75
C ARG A 353 13.62 3.23 -9.29
N PHE A 354 12.44 2.89 -8.81
CA PHE A 354 12.00 3.17 -7.46
C PHE A 354 12.92 2.54 -6.40
N LEU A 355 13.25 1.26 -6.56
CA LEU A 355 14.07 0.51 -5.62
C LEU A 355 15.54 0.94 -5.65
N SER A 356 16.05 1.39 -6.80
CA SER A 356 17.35 2.05 -6.91
C SER A 356 17.41 3.33 -6.08
N ASP A 357 16.40 4.18 -6.16
CA ASP A 357 16.30 5.44 -5.40
C ASP A 357 16.21 5.17 -3.88
N VAL A 358 15.49 4.11 -3.50
CA VAL A 358 15.39 3.65 -2.11
C VAL A 358 16.68 2.96 -1.63
N GLY A 359 17.45 2.39 -2.56
CA GLY A 359 18.71 1.70 -2.28
C GLY A 359 18.53 0.28 -1.75
N ILE A 360 17.51 -0.46 -2.21
CA ILE A 360 17.24 -1.85 -1.79
C ILE A 360 16.98 -2.74 -2.99
N THR A 361 17.46 -3.98 -2.94
CA THR A 361 17.17 -5.00 -3.95
C THR A 361 16.17 -6.04 -3.45
N PHE A 362 15.35 -6.54 -4.36
CA PHE A 362 14.40 -7.61 -4.19
C PHE A 362 14.74 -8.77 -5.12
N ARG A 363 14.41 -9.98 -4.68
CA ARG A 363 14.43 -11.21 -5.48
C ARG A 363 13.10 -11.94 -5.35
N ARG A 364 12.86 -12.93 -6.21
CA ARG A 364 11.69 -13.83 -6.08
C ARG A 364 12.00 -14.97 -5.09
N ASP A 365 11.06 -15.25 -4.20
CA ASP A 365 11.13 -16.47 -3.39
C ASP A 365 10.83 -17.71 -4.25
N MET A 366 11.59 -18.79 -4.09
CA MET A 366 11.47 -19.98 -4.94
C MET A 366 10.15 -20.74 -4.77
N GLU A 367 9.50 -20.65 -3.60
CA GLU A 367 8.28 -21.40 -3.30
C GLU A 367 7.03 -20.59 -3.62
N THR A 368 7.02 -19.32 -3.19
CA THR A 368 5.82 -18.48 -3.26
C THR A 368 5.88 -17.44 -4.36
N ARG A 369 7.03 -17.27 -5.03
CA ARG A 369 7.30 -16.21 -6.02
C ARG A 369 7.05 -14.80 -5.49
N ARG A 370 6.90 -14.63 -4.18
CA ARG A 370 6.72 -13.30 -3.59
C ARG A 370 8.01 -12.47 -3.76
N PRO A 371 7.90 -11.14 -3.85
CA PRO A 371 9.06 -10.27 -3.71
C PRO A 371 9.71 -10.48 -2.33
N ARG A 372 11.03 -10.52 -2.28
CA ARG A 372 11.79 -10.70 -1.04
C ARG A 372 12.98 -9.76 -1.00
N ILE A 373 13.06 -8.95 0.06
CA ILE A 373 14.18 -8.04 0.29
C ILE A 373 15.47 -8.83 0.48
N ASN A 374 16.53 -8.46 -0.25
CA ASN A 374 17.85 -9.01 0.02
C ASN A 374 18.46 -8.36 1.25
N LYS A 375 19.26 -9.14 1.99
CA LYS A 375 20.11 -8.58 3.04
C LYS A 375 21.10 -7.61 2.39
N LEU A 376 21.23 -6.42 2.98
CA LEU A 376 22.16 -5.39 2.54
C LEU A 376 23.58 -5.97 2.48
N SER A 377 24.31 -5.64 1.40
CA SER A 377 25.68 -6.09 1.17
C SER A 377 25.86 -7.61 1.08
N SER A 378 24.77 -8.36 0.87
CA SER A 378 24.88 -9.77 0.50
C SER A 378 25.39 -9.91 -0.94
N ARG A 379 26.01 -11.06 -1.25
CA ARG A 379 26.50 -11.36 -2.61
C ARG A 379 25.44 -11.09 -3.70
N LEU A 380 24.20 -11.48 -3.44
CA LEU A 380 23.09 -11.28 -4.38
C LEU A 380 22.68 -9.79 -4.49
N ASP A 381 22.64 -9.06 -3.37
CA ASP A 381 22.37 -7.61 -3.37
C ASP A 381 23.43 -6.85 -4.16
N GLU A 382 24.72 -7.17 -3.97
CA GLU A 382 25.81 -6.55 -4.72
C GLU A 382 25.77 -6.88 -6.22
N GLU A 383 25.47 -8.13 -6.57
CA GLU A 383 25.35 -8.58 -7.96
C GLU A 383 24.21 -7.86 -8.68
N GLN A 384 23.03 -7.77 -8.04
CA GLN A 384 21.88 -7.07 -8.57
C GLN A 384 22.12 -5.58 -8.76
N ARG A 385 22.72 -4.90 -7.76
CA ARG A 385 23.09 -3.48 -7.87
C ARG A 385 24.04 -3.22 -9.03
N ARG A 386 25.05 -4.09 -9.22
CA ARG A 386 26.00 -3.97 -10.35
C ARG A 386 25.33 -4.12 -11.71
N ARG A 387 24.26 -4.91 -11.80
CA ARG A 387 23.47 -5.10 -13.03
C ARG A 387 22.36 -4.07 -13.22
N GLY A 388 22.04 -3.27 -12.19
CA GLY A 388 20.87 -2.39 -12.20
C GLY A 388 19.54 -3.14 -12.06
N GLU A 389 19.56 -4.37 -11.54
CA GLU A 389 18.41 -5.26 -11.44
C GLU A 389 17.88 -5.32 -9.99
N TYR A 390 17.15 -4.28 -9.57
CA TYR A 390 16.70 -4.13 -8.19
C TYR A 390 15.41 -4.89 -7.86
N TYR A 391 14.57 -5.27 -8.84
CA TYR A 391 13.29 -5.93 -8.54
C TYR A 391 13.28 -7.42 -8.89
N TYR A 392 13.99 -7.84 -9.94
CA TYR A 392 14.01 -9.20 -10.46
C TYR A 392 15.42 -9.64 -10.86
N ALA A 393 15.92 -10.72 -10.26
CA ALA A 393 17.02 -11.55 -10.77
C ALA A 393 16.67 -13.03 -10.61
#